data_AF-A0A536YFF1-F1
#
_entry.id   AF-A0A536YFF1-F1
#
_cell.length_a   1.000
_cell.length_b   1.000
_cell.length_c   1.000
_cell.angle_alpha   90.00
_cell.angle_beta   90.00
_cell.angle_gamma   90.00
#
_symmetry.space_group_name_H-M   'P 1'
#
loop_
_entity.id
_entity.type
_entity.pdbx_description
1 polymer ?
#
loop_
_entity_poly.entity_id
_entity_poly.type
_entity_poly.pdbx_seq_one_letter_code
_entity_poly.pdbx_strand_id
1 'polypeptide(L)' 'RILADRDISIDAMIQKEPSEGEDQTDIILLTHQSIERQVTDAIVKIEALATVRGKVVRIRMEQLN' A
#
# COMPACT_ATOMS: atom_id res chain seq x y z
N ARG A 1 -2.50 0.64 11.43
CA ARG A 1 -3.89 0.08 11.45
C ARG A 1 -4.76 0.56 10.27
N ILE A 2 -4.30 1.50 9.43
CA ILE A 2 -5.09 2.11 8.33
C ILE A 2 -5.84 1.10 7.45
N LEU A 3 -5.17 0.03 7.01
CA LEU A 3 -5.77 -1.00 6.13
C LEU A 3 -6.79 -1.87 6.86
N ALA A 4 -6.46 -2.34 8.07
CA ALA A 4 -7.34 -3.15 8.89
C ALA A 4 -8.62 -2.40 9.32
N ASP A 5 -8.52 -1.10 9.63
CA ASP A 5 -9.66 -0.24 9.96
C ASP A 5 -10.64 -0.03 8.77
N ARG A 6 -10.33 -0.62 7.60
CA ARG A 6 -11.07 -0.52 6.34
C ARG A 6 -11.38 -1.90 5.75
N ASP A 7 -11.22 -2.97 6.52
CA ASP A 7 -11.43 -4.35 6.07
C ASP A 7 -10.56 -4.75 4.85
N ILE A 8 -9.38 -4.13 4.70
CA ILE A 8 -8.43 -4.47 3.63
C ILE A 8 -7.39 -5.45 4.17
N SER A 9 -7.43 -6.69 3.67
CA SER A 9 -6.47 -7.74 4.00
C SER A 9 -5.30 -7.75 3.01
N ILE A 10 -4.08 -7.89 3.54
CA ILE A 10 -2.85 -8.04 2.75
C ILE A 10 -2.69 -9.51 2.39
N ASP A 11 -2.46 -9.78 1.10
CA ASP A 11 -2.09 -11.09 0.59
C ASP A 11 -0.56 -11.27 0.65
N ALA A 12 0.18 -10.31 0.10
CA ALA A 12 1.63 -10.29 0.14
C ALA A 12 2.19 -8.88 0.32
N MET A 13 3.40 -8.79 0.86
CA MET A 13 4.17 -7.55 0.89
C MET A 13 5.62 -7.80 0.52
N ILE A 14 6.21 -6.85 -0.21
CA ILE A 14 7.63 -6.84 -0.55
C ILE A 14 8.18 -5.50 -0.09
N GLN A 15 9.29 -5.53 0.65
CA GLN A 15 10.05 -4.35 1.04
C GLN A 15 11.43 -4.48 0.42
N LYS A 16 11.82 -3.49 -0.40
CA LYS A 16 13.15 -3.49 -1.02
C LYS A 16 14.20 -3.08 0.01
N GLU A 17 15.44 -3.52 -0.18
CA GLU A 17 16.53 -2.95 0.62
C GLU A 17 16.73 -1.48 0.24
N PRO A 18 16.90 -0.58 1.23
CA PRO A 18 17.31 0.79 0.96
C PRO A 18 18.71 0.79 0.32
N SER A 19 18.99 1.79 -0.52
CA SER A 19 20.34 1.99 -1.04
C SER A 19 21.29 2.38 0.09
N GLU A 20 22.60 2.18 -0.09
CA GLU A 20 23.59 2.57 0.91
C GLU A 20 23.50 4.08 1.21
N GLY A 21 23.21 4.42 2.47
CA GLY A 21 23.02 5.80 2.92
C GLY A 21 21.60 6.36 2.77
N GLU A 22 20.63 5.56 2.31
CA GLU A 22 19.22 5.95 2.28
C GLU A 22 18.43 5.39 3.48
N ASP A 23 17.64 6.23 4.14
CA ASP A 23 16.72 5.81 5.20
C ASP A 23 15.30 5.51 4.65
N GLN A 24 15.19 5.23 3.35
CA GLN A 24 13.92 5.08 2.64
C GLN A 24 13.90 3.79 1.83
N THR A 25 12.74 3.17 1.77
CA THR A 25 12.54 1.89 1.10
C THR A 25 11.19 1.88 0.41
N ASP A 26 11.14 1.23 -0.75
CA ASP A 26 9.89 0.94 -1.42
C ASP A 26 9.18 -0.25 -0.74
N ILE A 27 7.89 -0.06 -0.47
CA ILE A 27 7.00 -1.15 -0.05
C ILE A 27 5.96 -1.38 -1.15
N ILE A 28 5.88 -2.61 -1.62
CA ILE A 28 4.86 -3.09 -2.55
C ILE A 28 3.89 -3.97 -1.77
N LEU A 29 2.61 -3.68 -1.85
CA LEU A 29 1.55 -4.43 -1.18
C LEU A 29 0.62 -5.05 -2.22
N LEU A 30 0.32 -6.33 -2.05
CA LEU A 30 -0.75 -7.02 -2.75
C LEU A 30 -1.89 -7.25 -1.76
N THR A 31 -3.09 -6.80 -2.11
CA THR A 31 -4.27 -6.95 -1.25
C THR A 31 -5.17 -8.06 -1.78
N HIS A 32 -5.97 -8.64 -0.88
CA HIS A 32 -7.14 -9.40 -1.29
C HIS A 32 -8.17 -8.48 -1.98
N GLN A 33 -9.20 -9.09 -2.58
CA GLN A 33 -10.34 -8.36 -3.13
C GLN A 33 -10.95 -7.46 -2.06
N SER A 34 -11.04 -6.17 -2.36
CA SER A 34 -11.45 -5.13 -1.41
C SER A 34 -12.36 -4.13 -2.10
N ILE A 35 -13.19 -3.42 -1.34
CA ILE A 35 -14.06 -2.38 -1.90
C ILE A 35 -13.19 -1.20 -2.34
N GLU A 36 -13.28 -0.78 -3.59
CA GLU A 36 -12.38 0.24 -4.12
C GLU A 36 -12.40 1.55 -3.33
N ARG A 37 -13.56 1.99 -2.84
CA ARG A 37 -13.68 3.18 -1.98
C ARG A 37 -12.82 3.05 -0.72
N GLN A 38 -12.80 1.88 -0.08
CA GLN A 38 -11.98 1.64 1.11
C GLN A 38 -10.49 1.76 0.78
N VAL A 39 -10.06 1.24 -0.37
CA VAL A 39 -8.66 1.33 -0.83
C VAL A 39 -8.27 2.78 -1.09
N THR A 40 -9.12 3.56 -1.77
CA THR A 40 -8.89 5.00 -1.98
C THR A 40 -8.77 5.75 -0.65
N ASP A 41 -9.69 5.50 0.28
CA ASP A 41 -9.67 6.13 1.60
C ASP A 41 -8.45 5.69 2.45
N ALA A 42 -7.91 4.49 2.21
CA ALA A 42 -6.68 4.02 2.86
C ALA A 42 -5.46 4.73 2.31
N ILE A 43 -5.38 4.88 0.98
CA ILE A 43 -4.28 5.57 0.31
C ILE A 43 -4.14 6.99 0.83
N VAL A 44 -5.24 7.75 0.92
CA VAL A 44 -5.22 9.13 1.46
C VAL A 44 -4.64 9.17 2.87
N LYS A 45 -4.97 8.19 3.72
CA LYS A 45 -4.43 8.12 5.08
C LYS A 45 -2.95 7.71 5.12
N ILE A 46 -2.52 6.84 4.20
CA ILE A 46 -1.13 6.39 4.09
C ILE A 46 -0.25 7.57 3.63
N GLU A 47 -0.67 8.30 2.61
CA GLU A 47 0.04 9.49 2.10
C GLU A 47 0.15 10.61 3.14
N ALA A 48 -0.77 10.67 4.11
CA ALA A 48 -0.73 11.64 5.19
C ALA A 48 0.25 11.27 6.33
N LEU A 49 0.85 10.08 6.31
CA LEU A 49 1.85 9.69 7.32
C LEU A 49 3.16 10.45 7.11
N ALA A 50 3.71 11.03 8.18
CA ALA A 50 4.98 11.77 8.13
C ALA A 50 6.18 10.95 7.60
N THR A 51 6.08 9.62 7.64
CA THR A 51 7.11 8.68 7.18
C THR A 51 6.98 8.30 5.71
N VAL A 52 5.85 8.62 5.06
CA VAL A 52 5.60 8.29 3.65
C VAL A 52 6.00 9.49 2.81
N ARG A 53 6.92 9.27 1.86
CA ARG A 53 7.37 10.31 0.94
C ARG A 53 6.79 10.06 -0.45
N GLY A 54 6.06 11.05 -0.96
CA GLY A 54 5.48 10.99 -2.31
C GLY A 54 4.08 10.39 -2.33
N LYS A 55 3.65 9.99 -3.53
CA LYS A 55 2.31 9.45 -3.78
C LYS A 55 2.34 7.93 -3.87
N VAL A 56 1.27 7.30 -3.39
CA VAL A 56 1.08 5.86 -3.56
C VAL A 56 0.68 5.58 -5.00
N VAL A 57 1.42 4.69 -5.66
CA VAL A 57 1.06 4.16 -6.97
C VAL A 57 0.14 2.96 -6.78
N ARG A 58 -1.02 2.97 -7.45
CA ARG A 58 -2.02 1.89 -7.38
C ARG A 58 -2.24 1.28 -8.76
N ILE A 59 -2.10 -0.04 -8.83
CA ILE A 59 -2.43 -0.85 -10.01
C ILE A 59 -3.52 -1.82 -9.60
N ARG A 60 -4.63 -1.87 -10.34
CA ARG A 60 -5.69 -2.86 -10.09
C ARG A 60 -5.27 -4.19 -10.70
N MET A 61 -5.42 -5.26 -9.92
CA MET A 61 -5.17 -6.62 -10.37
C MET A 61 -6.50 -7.33 -10.51
N GLU A 62 -6.74 -7.93 -11.66
CA GLU A 62 -7.89 -8.79 -11.93
C GLU A 62 -7.37 -10.19 -12.27
N GLN A 63 -8.02 -11.23 -11.75
CA GLN A 63 -7.75 -12.59 -12.18
C GLN A 63 -8.60 -12.87 -13.43
N LEU A 64 -7.94 -13.15 -14.55
CA LEU A 64 -8.58 -13.57 -15.79
C LEU A 64 -8.90 -15.06 -15.67
N ASN A 65 -10.06 -15.39 -15.10
CA ASN A 65 -10.62 -16.74 -15.06
C ASN A 65 -11.64 -16.94 -16.17
#